data_AF-A0A4Q4CSZ9-F1
#
_entry.id   AF-A0A4Q4CSZ9-F1
#
_cell.length_a   1.000
_cell.length_b   1.000
_cell.length_c   1.000
_cell.angle_alpha   90.00
_cell.angle_beta   90.00
_cell.angle_gamma   90.00
#
_symmetry.space_group_name_H-M   'P 1'
#
loop_
_entity.id
_entity.type
_entity.pdbx_description
1 polymer ?
#
loop_
_entity_poly.entity_id
_entity_poly.type
_entity_poly.pdbx_seq_one_letter_code
_entity_poly.pdbx_strand_id
1 'polypeptide(L)'
;MLDRRHALLGGAALATLLAAPRARAQAPTGPFTLPPLPYAPNANEPHIDAQTMEIHHGRHHAAYVNNLNAVAKDHSQLGAMPIEQILAKLGEMPEAVRT
;
A
#
# COMPACT_ATOMS: atom_id res chain seq x y z
N MET A 1 20.84 -54.63 -30.10
CA MET A 1 20.81 -54.03 -28.74
C MET A 1 19.93 -52.79 -28.84
N LEU A 2 18.92 -52.67 -27.97
CA LEU A 2 17.64 -52.01 -28.24
C LEU A 2 17.68 -50.51 -28.60
N ASP A 3 16.74 -50.18 -29.49
CA ASP A 3 16.32 -48.89 -30.03
C ASP A 3 15.63 -48.01 -28.98
N ARG A 4 15.90 -46.70 -28.96
CA ARG A 4 15.41 -45.70 -27.99
C ARG A 4 14.06 -45.10 -28.41
N ARG A 5 13.17 -45.92 -28.95
CA ARG A 5 11.75 -45.60 -29.00
C ARG A 5 11.15 -45.98 -27.63
N HIS A 6 10.16 -45.20 -27.18
CA HIS A 6 9.42 -45.28 -25.90
C HIS A 6 9.94 -44.43 -24.74
N ALA A 7 9.53 -43.16 -24.70
CA ALA A 7 8.98 -42.51 -23.50
C ALA A 7 8.37 -41.13 -23.83
N LEU A 8 7.29 -41.14 -24.62
CA LEU A 8 6.26 -40.09 -24.58
C LEU A 8 5.18 -40.55 -23.61
N LEU A 9 5.31 -40.13 -22.35
CA LEU A 9 4.27 -40.10 -21.32
C LEU A 9 4.58 -38.80 -20.56
N GLY A 10 3.88 -37.70 -20.82
CA GLY A 10 2.51 -37.53 -20.38
C GLY A 10 2.52 -36.99 -18.95
N GLY A 11 2.77 -35.69 -18.81
CA GLY A 11 2.84 -35.01 -17.51
C GLY A 11 2.55 -33.53 -17.65
N ALA A 12 1.30 -33.19 -18.00
CA ALA A 12 0.82 -31.82 -17.84
C ALA A 12 0.65 -31.56 -16.34
N ALA A 13 1.68 -31.02 -15.70
CA ALA A 13 1.54 -30.43 -14.37
C ALA A 13 0.74 -29.12 -14.54
N LEU A 14 -0.57 -29.21 -14.29
CA LEU A 14 -1.46 -28.07 -14.19
C LEU A 14 -1.01 -27.24 -12.98
N ALA A 15 -0.17 -26.23 -13.24
CA ALA A 15 0.23 -25.26 -12.23
C ALA A 15 -1.01 -24.46 -11.82
N THR A 16 -1.64 -24.86 -10.72
CA THR A 16 -2.64 -24.05 -10.03
C THR A 16 -1.97 -22.79 -9.52
N LEU A 17 -2.03 -21.72 -10.30
CA LEU A 17 -1.80 -20.36 -9.84
C LEU A 17 -2.88 -20.02 -8.80
N LEU A 18 -2.63 -20.40 -7.55
CA LEU A 18 -3.32 -19.82 -6.40
C LEU A 18 -2.92 -18.34 -6.37
N ALA A 19 -3.70 -17.51 -7.05
CA ALA A 19 -3.63 -16.06 -6.87
C ALA A 19 -3.98 -15.79 -5.40
N ALA A 20 -2.94 -15.61 -4.58
CA ALA A 20 -3.11 -15.17 -3.21
C ALA A 20 -3.96 -13.89 -3.24
N PRO A 21 -4.97 -13.75 -2.37
CA PRO A 21 -5.76 -12.55 -2.34
C PRO A 21 -4.80 -11.39 -2.08
N ARG A 22 -4.68 -10.46 -3.03
CA ARG A 22 -4.04 -9.17 -2.77
C ARG A 22 -4.76 -8.62 -1.55
N ALA A 23 -4.05 -8.51 -0.43
CA ALA A 23 -4.61 -7.99 0.82
C ALA A 23 -5.31 -6.68 0.46
N ARG A 24 -6.64 -6.69 0.57
CA ARG A 24 -7.46 -5.52 0.27
C ARG A 24 -7.00 -4.46 1.26
N ALA A 25 -6.37 -3.39 0.78
CA ALA A 25 -5.96 -2.29 1.65
C ALA A 25 -7.20 -1.85 2.42
N GLN A 26 -7.19 -2.06 3.75
CA GLN A 26 -8.27 -1.61 4.62
C GLN A 26 -8.40 -0.11 4.42
N ALA A 27 -9.61 0.39 4.15
CA ALA A 27 -9.83 1.82 4.11
C ALA A 27 -9.36 2.43 5.45
N PRO A 28 -8.60 3.54 5.42
CA PRO A 28 -8.10 4.13 6.66
C PRO A 28 -9.27 4.41 7.60
N THR A 29 -9.16 3.93 8.84
CA THR A 29 -10.12 4.23 9.90
C THR A 29 -9.46 5.28 10.81
N GLY A 30 -10.04 6.48 10.86
CA GLY A 30 -9.50 7.58 11.66
C GLY A 30 -9.76 8.95 11.03
N PRO A 31 -9.31 10.03 11.69
CA PRO A 31 -9.56 11.41 11.25
C PRO A 31 -8.83 11.80 9.96
N PHE A 32 -7.78 11.07 9.58
CA PHE A 32 -7.02 11.34 8.35
C PHE A 32 -7.41 10.37 7.24
N THR A 33 -7.53 10.88 6.01
CA THR A 33 -7.95 10.11 4.84
C THR A 33 -6.85 9.99 3.81
N LEU A 34 -6.77 8.86 3.11
CA LEU A 34 -5.98 8.71 1.89
C LEU A 34 -6.82 9.24 0.71
N PRO A 35 -6.50 10.40 0.11
CA PRO A 35 -7.25 10.90 -1.03
C PRO A 35 -7.12 9.93 -2.20
N PRO A 36 -8.16 9.74 -3.02
CA PRO A 36 -8.04 8.94 -4.24
C PRO A 36 -7.05 9.59 -5.21
N LEU A 37 -6.35 8.77 -5.99
CA LEU A 37 -5.51 9.29 -7.07
C LEU A 37 -6.42 10.00 -8.10
N PRO A 38 -6.16 11.26 -8.47
CA PRO A 38 -7.06 12.03 -9.34
C PRO A 38 -6.96 11.64 -10.82
N TYR A 39 -6.11 10.66 -11.15
CA TYR A 39 -5.85 10.16 -12.49
C TYR A 39 -5.48 8.66 -12.44
N ALA A 40 -5.44 8.00 -13.60
CA ALA A 40 -5.04 6.61 -13.70
C ALA A 40 -3.54 6.43 -13.35
N PRO A 41 -3.12 5.29 -12.76
CA PRO A 41 -1.72 5.08 -12.36
C PRO A 41 -0.68 5.28 -13.46
N ASN A 42 -1.04 5.04 -14.73
CA ASN A 42 -0.16 5.20 -15.89
C ASN A 42 -0.23 6.60 -16.55
N ALA A 43 -0.98 7.55 -15.99
CA ALA A 43 -1.20 8.85 -16.63
C ALA A 43 0.06 9.71 -16.79
N ASN A 44 1.13 9.38 -16.06
CA ASN A 44 2.41 10.09 -16.08
C ASN A 44 3.48 9.41 -16.94
N GLU A 45 3.13 8.33 -17.65
CA GLU A 45 4.07 7.68 -18.57
C GLU A 45 4.45 8.60 -19.75
N PRO A 46 5.69 8.49 -20.28
CA PRO A 46 6.77 7.57 -19.88
C PRO A 46 7.64 8.09 -18.72
N HIS A 47 7.28 9.20 -18.08
CA HIS A 47 8.13 9.87 -17.08
C HIS A 47 8.06 9.21 -15.70
N ILE A 48 6.89 8.68 -15.34
CA ILE A 48 6.68 7.88 -14.12
C ILE A 48 5.83 6.69 -14.51
N ASP A 49 6.33 5.49 -14.26
CA ASP A 49 5.65 4.24 -14.60
C ASP A 49 4.47 3.96 -13.66
N ALA A 50 3.51 3.17 -14.14
CA ALA A 50 2.33 2.80 -13.37
C ALA A 50 2.65 2.06 -12.06
N GLN A 51 3.67 1.19 -12.05
CA GLN A 51 4.05 0.41 -10.88
C GLN A 51 4.57 1.34 -9.75
N THR A 52 5.34 2.37 -10.11
CA THR A 52 5.75 3.42 -9.17
C THR A 52 4.54 4.12 -8.56
N MET A 53 3.54 4.50 -9.36
CA MET A 53 2.33 5.17 -8.84
C MET A 53 1.49 4.26 -7.94
N GLU A 54 1.34 2.97 -8.29
CA GLU A 54 0.65 1.97 -7.47
C GLU A 54 1.33 1.75 -6.11
N ILE A 55 2.67 1.67 -6.10
CA ILE A 55 3.44 1.49 -4.87
C ILE A 55 3.44 2.78 -4.04
N HIS A 56 3.65 3.94 -4.66
CA HIS A 56 3.71 5.23 -3.99
C HIS A 56 2.37 5.59 -3.32
N HIS A 57 1.27 5.57 -4.06
CA HIS A 57 -0.05 5.89 -3.51
C HIS A 57 -0.62 4.74 -2.67
N GLY A 58 -0.68 3.54 -3.25
CA GLY A 58 -1.37 2.40 -2.65
C GLY A 58 -0.64 1.74 -1.48
N ARG A 59 0.67 1.98 -1.31
CA ARG A 59 1.45 1.43 -0.19
C ARG A 59 2.06 2.53 0.67
N HIS A 60 2.91 3.40 0.13
CA HIS A 60 3.63 4.38 0.96
C HIS A 60 2.70 5.42 1.58
N HIS A 61 1.89 6.11 0.77
CA HIS A 61 0.93 7.09 1.28
C HIS A 61 -0.10 6.44 2.19
N ALA A 62 -0.65 5.29 1.80
CA ALA A 62 -1.56 4.51 2.64
C ALA A 62 -0.96 4.16 4.01
N ALA A 63 0.32 3.77 4.08
CA ALA A 63 0.99 3.45 5.32
C ALA A 63 1.13 4.68 6.24
N TYR A 64 1.48 5.86 5.69
CA TYR A 64 1.55 7.09 6.48
C TYR A 64 0.19 7.44 7.10
N VAL A 65 -0.88 7.39 6.32
CA VAL A 65 -2.24 7.67 6.81
C VAL A 65 -2.66 6.66 7.89
N ASN A 66 -2.40 5.38 7.68
CA ASN A 66 -2.74 4.33 8.64
C ASN A 66 -1.98 4.48 9.96
N ASN A 67 -0.68 4.76 9.90
CA ASN A 67 0.15 4.93 11.08
C ASN A 67 -0.24 6.21 11.86
N LEU A 68 -0.49 7.31 11.15
CA LEU A 68 -0.96 8.54 11.78
C LEU A 68 -2.31 8.33 12.48
N ASN A 69 -3.24 7.64 11.83
CA ASN A 69 -4.53 7.27 12.44
C ASN A 69 -4.36 6.33 13.64
N ALA A 70 -3.37 5.43 13.64
CA ALA A 70 -3.08 4.58 14.79
C ALA A 70 -2.64 5.40 16.00
N VAL A 71 -1.75 6.38 15.82
CA VAL A 71 -1.33 7.32 16.87
C VAL A 71 -2.51 8.19 17.33
N ALA A 72 -3.36 8.65 16.41
CA ALA A 72 -4.51 9.51 16.71
C ALA A 72 -5.58 8.83 17.59
N LYS A 73 -5.61 7.49 17.67
CA LYS A 73 -6.52 6.76 18.58
C LYS A 73 -6.24 7.09 20.05
N ASP A 74 -4.97 7.21 20.41
CA ASP A 74 -4.52 7.50 21.77
C ASP A 74 -4.26 9.01 21.99
N HIS A 75 -4.20 9.78 20.90
CA HIS A 75 -3.94 11.22 20.89
C HIS A 75 -5.03 11.98 20.11
N SER A 76 -6.25 12.00 20.67
CA SER A 76 -7.44 12.59 20.02
C SER A 76 -7.28 14.04 19.55
N GLN A 77 -6.38 14.83 20.17
CA GLN A 77 -6.06 16.19 19.74
C GLN A 77 -5.51 16.27 18.31
N LEU A 78 -4.87 15.19 17.83
CA LEU A 78 -4.40 15.11 16.45
C LEU A 78 -5.57 15.10 15.47
N GLY A 79 -6.64 14.37 15.80
CA GLY A 79 -7.84 14.30 14.96
C GLY A 79 -8.68 15.59 14.95
N ALA A 80 -8.43 16.51 15.87
CA ALA A 80 -9.13 17.79 15.97
C ALA A 80 -8.48 18.92 15.17
N MET A 81 -7.32 18.69 14.57
CA MET A 81 -6.51 19.70 13.90
C MET A 81 -6.23 19.32 12.44
N PRO A 82 -6.14 20.32 11.53
CA PRO A 82 -5.56 20.11 10.21
C PRO A 82 -4.11 19.62 10.33
N ILE A 83 -3.68 18.75 9.41
CA ILE A 83 -2.33 18.15 9.44
C ILE A 83 -1.23 19.21 9.37
N GLU A 84 -1.46 20.32 8.67
CA GLU A 84 -0.55 21.45 8.56
C GLU A 84 -0.30 22.10 9.93
N GLN A 85 -1.33 22.17 10.79
CA GLN A 85 -1.16 22.72 12.14
C GLN A 85 -0.37 21.78 13.04
N ILE A 86 -0.55 20.46 12.89
CA ILE A 86 0.23 19.46 13.61
C ILE A 86 1.71 19.60 13.24
N LEU A 87 2.01 19.73 11.94
CA LEU A 87 3.37 19.92 11.45
C LEU A 87 3.97 21.26 11.90
N ALA A 88 3.20 22.36 11.85
CA ALA A 88 3.65 23.68 12.26
C ALA A 88 3.94 23.76 13.78
N LYS A 89 3.25 22.94 14.58
CA LYS A 89 3.37 22.89 16.04
C LYS A 89 4.04 21.61 16.53
N LEU A 90 4.86 20.96 15.70
CA LEU A 90 5.44 19.66 16.04
C LEU A 90 6.23 19.70 17.36
N GLY A 91 6.90 20.81 17.68
CA GLY A 91 7.61 20.99 18.94
C GLY A 91 6.70 21.01 20.19
N GLU A 92 5.44 21.40 20.03
CA GLU A 92 4.43 21.45 21.10
C GLU A 92 3.69 20.11 21.27
N MET A 93 3.84 19.18 20.34
CA MET A 93 3.20 17.87 20.42
C MET A 93 3.85 16.99 21.51
N PRO A 94 3.08 16.08 22.14
CA PRO A 94 3.63 15.10 23.06
C PRO A 94 4.78 14.32 22.42
N GLU A 95 5.80 13.96 23.20
CA GLU A 95 6.97 13.24 22.68
C GLU A 95 6.60 11.97 21.93
N ALA A 96 5.63 11.21 22.44
CA ALA A 96 5.11 9.98 21.82
C ALA A 96 4.53 10.17 20.40
N VAL A 97 4.19 11.40 20.00
CA VAL A 97 3.70 11.73 18.64
C VAL A 97 4.84 12.12 17.70
N ARG A 98 6.01 12.49 18.24
CA ARG A 98 7.14 13.06 17.48
C ARG A 98 8.21 12.03 17.09
N THR A 99 8.04 10.76 17.46
CA THR A 99 9.01 9.66 17.29
C THR A 99 8.42 8.55 16.44
#